data_AF-A0A523Z3G8-F1
#
_entry.id   AF-A0A523Z3G8-F1
#
_cell.length_a   1.000
_cell.length_b   1.000
_cell.length_c   1.000
_cell.angle_alpha   90.00
_cell.angle_beta   90.00
_cell.angle_gamma   90.00
#
_symmetry.space_group_name_H-M   'P 1'
#
loop_
_entity.id
_entity.type
_entity.pdbx_description
1 polymer ?
#
loop_
_entity_poly.entity_id
_entity_poly.type
_entity_poly.pdbx_seq_one_letter_code
_entity_poly.pdbx_strand_id
1 'polypeptide(L)'
;MWYLIDTGFKDPYYNMAYDESLMGVLKDKETVFLRFFNFEPLSISIGYHQKVAPWLYDLEGKGVKWVRRRTGGRAVIHSNDFTYSFIFHSDNPIIGGNIIESYKKIAQAFKNAFDILNIPTEIQRGKSRTVRNIKRHLCFSATSIAELTWKGKKIIGSAQFRDKGVVLQEGTIMLDEPGSIFPTVPEMATVREARGREVTL
;
A
#
# COMPACT_ATOMS: atom_id res chain seq x y z
N MET A 1 -18.66 11.04 9.33
CA MET A 1 -18.86 11.19 7.87
C MET A 1 -17.73 10.47 7.13
N TRP A 2 -17.90 10.11 5.85
CA TRP A 2 -16.83 9.52 5.02
C TRP A 2 -16.59 10.42 3.81
N TYR A 3 -15.33 10.64 3.46
CA TYR A 3 -14.92 11.35 2.25
C TYR A 3 -14.12 10.40 1.36
N LEU A 4 -14.56 10.24 0.12
CA LEU A 4 -13.77 9.62 -0.93
C LEU A 4 -13.04 10.72 -1.70
N ILE A 5 -11.72 10.61 -1.80
CA ILE A 5 -10.85 11.58 -2.48
C ILE A 5 -10.08 10.83 -3.56
N ASP A 6 -10.13 11.29 -4.79
CA ASP A 6 -9.23 10.83 -5.84
C ASP A 6 -8.31 11.97 -6.26
N THR A 7 -7.01 11.81 -6.07
CA THR A 7 -6.02 12.83 -6.47
C THR A 7 -5.32 12.51 -7.79
N GLY A 8 -5.63 11.37 -8.41
CA GLY A 8 -5.00 10.89 -9.64
C GLY A 8 -3.49 10.68 -9.48
N PHE A 9 -2.77 10.89 -10.59
CA PHE A 9 -1.31 10.80 -10.66
C PHE A 9 -0.66 12.07 -10.11
N LYS A 10 0.25 11.89 -9.15
CA LYS A 10 1.03 12.97 -8.54
C LYS A 10 2.45 12.50 -8.23
N ASP A 11 3.30 13.49 -8.03
CA ASP A 11 4.66 13.29 -7.56
C ASP A 11 4.68 12.56 -6.19
N PRO A 12 5.64 11.65 -5.94
CA PRO A 12 5.73 10.91 -4.69
C PRO A 12 5.79 11.78 -3.43
N TYR A 13 6.47 12.94 -3.47
CA TYR A 13 6.53 13.85 -2.32
C TYR A 13 5.17 14.49 -2.05
N TYR A 14 4.44 14.88 -3.10
CA TYR A 14 3.07 15.38 -2.96
C TYR A 14 2.17 14.32 -2.32
N ASN A 15 2.24 13.08 -2.79
CA ASN A 15 1.39 12.01 -2.28
C ASN A 15 1.55 11.80 -0.77
N MET A 16 2.79 11.77 -0.28
CA MET A 16 3.08 11.62 1.14
C MET A 16 2.66 12.86 1.94
N ALA A 17 2.96 14.05 1.44
CA ALA A 17 2.60 15.31 2.11
C ALA A 17 1.08 15.49 2.23
N TYR A 18 0.32 15.07 1.21
CA TYR A 18 -1.13 15.17 1.20
C TYR A 18 -1.75 14.29 2.29
N ASP A 19 -1.28 13.04 2.45
CA ASP A 19 -1.76 12.16 3.52
C ASP A 19 -1.38 12.69 4.91
N GLU A 20 -0.18 13.25 5.07
CA GLU A 20 0.19 13.94 6.31
C GLU A 20 -0.70 15.16 6.60
N SER A 21 -1.09 15.92 5.57
CA SER A 21 -2.00 17.06 5.73
C SER A 21 -3.40 16.61 6.18
N LEU A 22 -3.92 15.51 5.61
CA LEU A 22 -5.20 14.94 6.00
C LEU A 22 -5.19 14.42 7.44
N MET A 23 -4.09 13.82 7.89
CA MET A 23 -3.90 13.47 9.30
C MET A 23 -3.95 14.70 10.21
N GLY A 24 -3.40 15.82 9.76
CA GLY A 24 -3.49 17.11 10.46
C GLY A 24 -4.92 17.61 10.59
N VAL A 25 -5.67 17.61 9.48
CA VAL A 25 -7.08 18.05 9.42
C VAL A 25 -8.00 17.19 10.27
N LEU A 26 -7.73 15.88 10.33
CA LEU A 26 -8.57 14.94 11.06
C LEU A 26 -8.62 15.24 12.57
N LYS A 27 -7.57 15.84 13.15
CA LYS A 27 -7.52 16.15 14.60
C LYS A 27 -8.72 16.94 15.09
N ASP A 28 -9.29 17.78 14.24
CA ASP A 28 -10.41 18.67 14.58
C ASP A 28 -11.76 18.18 14.04
N LYS A 29 -11.84 16.97 13.45
CA LYS A 29 -13.05 16.46 12.77
C LYS A 29 -13.28 14.97 13.02
N GLU A 30 -14.53 14.58 13.27
CA GLU A 30 -14.91 13.18 13.33
C GLU A 30 -15.27 12.64 11.93
N THR A 31 -14.27 12.22 11.16
CA THR A 31 -14.45 11.74 9.80
C THR A 31 -13.50 10.59 9.42
N VAL A 32 -13.77 9.97 8.28
CA VAL A 32 -12.89 8.99 7.63
C VAL A 32 -12.57 9.50 6.24
N PHE A 33 -11.29 9.60 5.91
CA PHE A 33 -10.84 9.83 4.54
C PHE A 33 -10.44 8.48 3.93
N LEU A 34 -11.06 8.12 2.82
CA LEU A 34 -10.55 7.13 1.88
C LEU A 34 -10.01 7.89 0.68
N ARG A 35 -8.72 7.76 0.41
CA ARG A 35 -8.06 8.39 -0.73
C ARG A 35 -7.59 7.32 -1.71
N PHE A 36 -7.80 7.56 -3.00
CA PHE A 36 -7.15 6.87 -4.10
C PHE A 36 -6.15 7.80 -4.79
N PHE A 37 -4.98 7.27 -5.11
CA PHE A 37 -3.91 8.04 -5.73
C PHE A 37 -2.90 7.14 -6.42
N ASN A 38 -2.19 7.71 -7.38
CA ASN A 38 -1.16 7.03 -8.15
C ASN A 38 0.09 7.90 -8.23
N PHE A 39 1.19 7.32 -8.69
CA PHE A 39 2.50 7.96 -8.72
C PHE A 39 2.94 8.29 -10.13
N GLU A 40 3.36 9.53 -10.33
CA GLU A 40 4.04 9.97 -11.55
C GLU A 40 5.14 10.98 -11.20
N PRO A 41 6.41 10.74 -11.57
CA PRO A 41 6.92 9.62 -12.37
C PRO A 41 6.94 8.29 -11.60
N LEU A 42 7.38 7.20 -12.26
CA LEU A 42 7.68 5.92 -11.62
C LEU A 42 8.49 6.16 -10.35
N SER A 43 8.11 5.48 -9.26
CA SER A 43 8.73 5.78 -7.98
C SER A 43 8.80 4.61 -7.01
N ILE A 44 9.57 4.81 -5.95
CA ILE A 44 9.67 3.89 -4.82
C ILE A 44 9.35 4.62 -3.53
N SER A 45 8.40 4.10 -2.74
CA SER A 45 8.27 4.53 -1.35
C SER A 45 9.02 3.59 -0.42
N ILE A 46 9.85 4.12 0.48
CA ILE A 46 10.52 3.35 1.55
C ILE A 46 9.85 3.60 2.90
N GLY A 47 9.76 2.55 3.72
CA GLY A 47 9.16 2.65 5.05
C GLY A 47 9.98 3.53 6.00
N TYR A 48 9.31 4.08 7.01
CA TYR A 48 9.88 5.05 7.95
C TYR A 48 11.23 4.64 8.56
N HIS A 49 11.40 3.36 8.93
CA HIS A 49 12.64 2.84 9.52
C HIS A 49 13.64 2.24 8.52
N GLN A 50 13.33 2.22 7.22
CA GLN A 50 14.26 1.65 6.23
C GLN A 50 15.45 2.59 6.00
N LYS A 51 16.66 2.03 6.02
CA LYS A 51 17.86 2.77 5.63
C LYS A 51 17.82 3.07 4.12
N VAL A 52 18.24 4.28 3.75
CA VAL A 52 18.50 4.60 2.34
C VAL A 52 19.66 3.74 1.88
N ALA A 53 19.51 3.05 0.77
CA ALA A 53 20.47 2.09 0.25
C ALA A 53 20.90 2.50 -1.18
N PRO A 54 22.13 2.14 -1.62
CA PRO A 54 22.70 2.62 -2.89
C PRO A 54 21.82 2.41 -4.12
N TRP A 55 21.09 1.30 -4.19
CA TRP A 55 20.20 0.97 -5.30
C TRP A 55 19.07 1.98 -5.55
N LEU A 56 18.72 2.80 -4.54
CA LEU A 56 17.76 3.90 -4.72
C LEU A 56 18.35 5.01 -5.59
N TYR A 57 19.62 5.36 -5.39
CA TYR A 57 20.32 6.36 -6.18
C TYR A 57 20.59 5.87 -7.61
N ASP A 58 20.86 4.58 -7.78
CA ASP A 58 21.01 3.97 -9.12
C ASP A 58 19.71 4.06 -9.95
N LEU A 59 18.56 3.94 -9.29
CA LEU A 59 17.24 4.08 -9.90
C LEU A 59 16.86 5.54 -10.13
N GLU A 60 17.23 6.43 -9.21
CA GLU A 60 17.08 7.87 -9.35
C GLU A 60 17.84 8.40 -10.58
N GLY A 61 19.07 7.93 -10.81
CA GLY A 61 19.84 8.22 -12.02
C GLY A 61 19.19 7.73 -13.32
N LYS A 62 18.17 6.86 -13.24
CA LYS A 62 17.38 6.36 -14.37
C LYS A 62 15.97 6.97 -14.45
N GLY A 63 15.71 8.03 -13.68
CA GLY A 63 14.43 8.75 -13.68
C GLY A 63 13.36 8.21 -12.74
N VAL A 64 13.69 7.24 -11.87
CA VAL A 64 12.77 6.72 -10.84
C VAL A 64 12.92 7.53 -9.56
N LYS A 65 11.87 8.24 -9.13
CA LYS A 65 11.93 8.99 -7.88
C LYS A 65 11.80 8.06 -6.66
N TRP A 66 12.22 8.52 -5.49
CA TRP A 66 11.93 7.80 -4.26
C TRP A 66 11.58 8.74 -3.11
N VAL A 67 10.76 8.25 -2.19
CA VAL A 67 10.27 9.00 -1.02
C VAL A 67 10.21 8.10 0.21
N ARG A 68 10.37 8.68 1.40
CA ARG A 68 10.12 7.99 2.67
C ARG A 68 8.71 8.29 3.14
N ARG A 69 7.95 7.24 3.48
CA ARG A 69 6.59 7.38 4.02
C ARG A 69 6.57 7.31 5.55
N ARG A 70 5.49 7.82 6.14
CA ARG A 70 5.20 7.77 7.59
C ARG A 70 5.02 6.34 8.09
N THR A 71 4.38 5.51 7.28
CA THR A 71 4.16 4.11 7.64
C THR A 71 5.46 3.30 7.62
N GLY A 72 5.48 2.23 8.40
CA GLY A 72 6.60 1.29 8.42
C GLY A 72 6.64 0.37 7.19
N GLY A 73 7.26 -0.79 7.35
CA GLY A 73 7.32 -1.80 6.30
C GLY A 73 8.49 -1.62 5.33
N ARG A 74 8.43 -2.39 4.24
CA ARG A 74 9.49 -2.48 3.22
C ARG A 74 9.17 -1.61 1.99
N ALA A 75 10.09 -1.47 1.05
CA ALA A 75 9.97 -0.58 -0.08
C ALA A 75 8.84 -1.04 -1.03
N VAL A 76 8.04 -0.11 -1.53
CA VAL A 76 6.96 -0.38 -2.49
C VAL A 76 7.38 0.19 -3.83
N ILE A 77 7.21 -0.59 -4.89
CA ILE A 77 7.41 -0.15 -6.27
C ILE A 77 6.08 0.41 -6.75
N HIS A 78 6.09 1.66 -7.21
CA HIS A 78 4.94 2.32 -7.80
C HIS A 78 5.11 2.36 -9.32
N SER A 79 4.59 1.31 -9.94
CA SER A 79 4.59 1.04 -11.38
C SER A 79 3.46 0.08 -11.67
N ASN A 80 2.49 0.48 -12.50
CA ASN A 80 1.30 -0.32 -12.80
C ASN A 80 0.53 -0.75 -11.54
N ASP A 81 0.41 0.16 -10.58
CA ASP A 81 -0.23 -0.06 -9.29
C ASP A 81 -1.39 0.90 -9.03
N PHE A 82 -2.29 0.52 -8.14
CA PHE A 82 -3.35 1.35 -7.58
C PHE A 82 -3.08 1.51 -6.09
N THR A 83 -2.88 2.74 -5.63
CA THR A 83 -2.59 3.04 -4.22
C THR A 83 -3.79 3.70 -3.54
N TYR A 84 -3.99 3.35 -2.27
CA TYR A 84 -5.01 3.93 -1.42
C TYR A 84 -4.44 4.33 -0.05
N SER A 85 -5.16 5.22 0.63
CA SER A 85 -4.99 5.43 2.06
C SER A 85 -6.33 5.57 2.79
N PHE A 86 -6.37 5.07 4.02
CA PHE A 86 -7.42 5.34 5.00
C PHE A 86 -6.85 6.20 6.12
N ILE A 87 -7.53 7.30 6.44
CA ILE A 87 -7.16 8.19 7.54
C ILE A 87 -8.39 8.41 8.42
N PHE A 88 -8.30 8.00 9.69
CA PHE A 88 -9.43 7.98 10.62
C PHE A 88 -8.97 8.01 12.08
N HIS A 89 -9.88 8.39 12.98
CA HIS A 89 -9.62 8.30 14.43
C HIS A 89 -9.66 6.85 14.90
N SER A 90 -8.72 6.49 15.76
CA SER A 90 -8.51 5.12 16.24
C SER A 90 -9.69 4.57 17.04
N ASP A 91 -10.56 5.42 17.58
CA ASP A 91 -11.79 5.07 18.29
C ASP A 91 -13.03 5.08 17.39
N ASN A 92 -12.87 5.33 16.08
CA ASN A 92 -13.99 5.32 15.15
C ASN A 92 -14.78 3.99 15.26
N PRO A 93 -16.11 4.03 15.47
CA PRO A 93 -16.88 2.84 15.80
C PRO A 93 -16.93 1.80 14.68
N ILE A 94 -16.73 2.23 13.42
CA ILE A 94 -16.82 1.35 12.25
C ILE A 94 -15.44 0.77 11.93
N ILE A 95 -14.46 1.63 11.63
CA ILE A 95 -13.15 1.21 11.10
C ILE A 95 -12.03 1.17 12.17
N GLY A 96 -12.25 1.84 13.31
CA GLY A 96 -11.30 1.94 14.43
C GLY A 96 -11.14 0.64 15.23
N GLY A 97 -10.51 0.77 16.39
CA GLY A 97 -10.02 -0.31 17.24
C GLY A 97 -8.50 -0.36 17.27
N ASN A 98 -7.97 -1.42 17.88
CA ASN A 98 -6.53 -1.66 17.92
C ASN A 98 -5.96 -1.95 16.51
N ILE A 99 -4.63 -2.01 16.39
CA ILE A 99 -3.94 -2.23 15.12
C ILE A 99 -4.48 -3.47 14.38
N ILE A 100 -4.65 -4.59 15.08
CA ILE A 100 -5.10 -5.86 14.49
C ILE A 100 -6.54 -5.74 13.99
N GLU A 101 -7.43 -5.13 14.77
CA GLU A 101 -8.84 -4.96 14.42
C GLU A 101 -9.02 -4.11 13.17
N SER A 102 -8.40 -2.93 13.14
CA SER A 102 -8.48 -2.04 11.96
C SER A 102 -7.90 -2.69 10.70
N TYR A 103 -6.77 -3.39 10.81
CA TYR A 103 -6.19 -4.13 9.68
C TYR A 103 -7.14 -5.19 9.15
N LYS A 104 -7.76 -5.98 10.03
CA LYS A 104 -8.71 -7.03 9.64
C LYS A 104 -9.94 -6.44 8.96
N LYS A 105 -10.49 -5.35 9.51
CA LYS A 105 -11.65 -4.66 8.92
C LYS A 105 -11.35 -4.15 7.51
N ILE A 106 -10.20 -3.50 7.32
CA ILE A 106 -9.78 -3.00 6.00
C ILE A 106 -9.47 -4.16 5.04
N ALA A 107 -8.77 -5.20 5.50
CA ALA A 107 -8.51 -6.39 4.68
C ALA A 107 -9.81 -7.09 4.25
N GLN A 108 -10.80 -7.17 5.14
CA GLN A 108 -12.12 -7.71 4.81
C GLN A 108 -12.86 -6.85 3.79
N ALA A 109 -12.78 -5.52 3.90
CA ALA A 109 -13.37 -4.61 2.91
C ALA A 109 -12.75 -4.83 1.51
N PHE A 110 -11.42 -4.97 1.42
CA PHE A 110 -10.75 -5.30 0.16
C PHE A 110 -11.09 -6.70 -0.34
N LYS A 111 -11.19 -7.71 0.55
CA LYS A 111 -11.65 -9.04 0.17
C LYS A 111 -13.01 -8.97 -0.53
N ASN A 112 -13.97 -8.26 0.07
CA ASN A 112 -15.29 -8.07 -0.52
C ASN A 112 -15.21 -7.34 -1.87
N ALA A 113 -14.34 -6.34 -2.02
CA ALA A 113 -14.11 -5.65 -3.29
C ALA A 113 -13.54 -6.60 -4.37
N PHE A 114 -12.59 -7.47 -4.02
CA PHE A 114 -12.07 -8.48 -4.94
C PHE A 114 -13.10 -9.56 -5.28
N ASP A 115 -13.96 -9.95 -4.34
CA ASP A 115 -15.06 -10.88 -4.59
C ASP A 115 -16.03 -10.31 -5.65
N ILE A 116 -16.35 -9.01 -5.61
CA ILE A 116 -17.14 -8.31 -6.65
C ILE A 116 -16.46 -8.39 -8.02
N LEU A 117 -15.12 -8.37 -8.05
CA LEU A 117 -14.33 -8.50 -9.28
C LEU A 117 -14.14 -9.95 -9.74
N ASN A 118 -14.75 -10.93 -9.04
CA ASN A 118 -14.56 -12.37 -9.22
C ASN A 118 -13.10 -12.81 -9.04
N ILE A 119 -12.36 -12.16 -8.14
CA ILE A 119 -11.00 -12.53 -7.77
C ILE A 119 -11.05 -13.17 -6.36
N PRO A 120 -11.05 -14.51 -6.25
CA PRO A 120 -11.17 -15.17 -4.96
C PRO A 120 -9.90 -14.97 -4.14
N THR A 121 -9.98 -14.14 -3.10
CA THR A 121 -8.86 -13.85 -2.21
C THR A 121 -9.04 -14.44 -0.82
N GLU A 122 -7.91 -14.73 -0.16
CA GLU A 122 -7.86 -15.25 1.20
C GLU A 122 -7.11 -14.28 2.12
N ILE A 123 -7.63 -14.07 3.32
CA ILE A 123 -6.93 -13.36 4.39
C ILE A 123 -6.12 -14.38 5.18
N GLN A 124 -4.80 -14.30 5.07
CA GLN A 124 -3.87 -15.17 5.78
C GLN A 124 -3.06 -14.36 6.81
N ARG A 125 -2.62 -15.01 7.89
CA ARG A 125 -1.55 -14.44 8.73
C ARG A 125 -0.23 -14.63 7.99
N GLY A 126 0.57 -13.56 7.88
CA GLY A 126 1.86 -13.62 7.19
C GLY A 126 2.77 -14.69 7.80
N LYS A 127 3.29 -15.57 6.95
CA LYS A 127 4.31 -16.57 7.34
C LYS A 127 5.68 -15.98 7.06
N SER A 128 6.60 -16.06 8.02
CA SER A 128 8.00 -15.65 7.81
C SER A 128 8.62 -16.48 6.68
N ARG A 129 8.81 -15.87 5.51
CA ARG A 129 9.54 -16.48 4.39
C ARG A 129 10.93 -15.88 4.33
N THR A 130 11.95 -16.72 4.45
CA THR A 130 13.36 -16.32 4.33
C THR A 130 13.70 -16.09 2.86
N VAL A 131 13.56 -14.86 2.37
CA VAL A 131 14.01 -14.48 1.02
C VAL A 131 15.50 -14.10 1.07
N ARG A 132 16.32 -14.51 0.10
CA ARG A 132 17.74 -14.09 -0.06
C ARG A 132 17.80 -12.92 -1.08
N ASN A 133 18.74 -11.97 -0.92
CA ASN A 133 19.03 -10.80 -1.80
C ASN A 133 18.13 -9.55 -1.68
N ILE A 134 18.32 -8.55 -2.57
CA ILE A 134 17.64 -7.23 -2.66
C ILE A 134 16.14 -7.31 -2.41
N LYS A 135 15.51 -8.42 -2.79
CA LYS A 135 14.10 -8.74 -2.55
C LYS A 135 13.69 -8.59 -1.07
N ARG A 136 14.60 -8.80 -0.11
CA ARG A 136 14.39 -8.51 1.33
C ARG A 136 13.98 -7.08 1.62
N HIS A 137 14.23 -6.14 0.72
CA HIS A 137 13.89 -4.74 0.92
C HIS A 137 12.49 -4.38 0.39
N LEU A 138 11.74 -5.27 -0.28
CA LEU A 138 10.45 -4.99 -0.92
C LEU A 138 9.21 -5.40 -0.08
N CYS A 139 8.12 -4.64 -0.13
CA CYS A 139 6.91 -4.79 0.71
C CYS A 139 6.14 -6.09 0.47
N PHE A 140 6.03 -6.52 -0.78
CA PHE A 140 5.36 -7.78 -1.12
C PHE A 140 6.11 -9.03 -0.63
N SER A 141 7.38 -8.89 -0.25
CA SER A 141 8.16 -9.95 0.39
C SER A 141 8.08 -9.95 1.93
N ALA A 142 7.42 -8.96 2.54
CA ALA A 142 7.31 -8.79 3.99
C ALA A 142 6.00 -9.36 4.55
N THR A 143 6.11 -9.93 5.75
CA THR A 143 4.98 -10.47 6.54
C THR A 143 4.06 -9.37 7.05
N SER A 144 2.75 -9.53 6.90
CA SER A 144 1.73 -8.67 7.52
C SER A 144 0.78 -9.43 8.47
N ILE A 145 0.10 -8.68 9.33
CA ILE A 145 -0.87 -9.17 10.32
C ILE A 145 -2.11 -9.80 9.65
N ALA A 146 -2.46 -9.31 8.46
CA ALA A 146 -3.58 -9.75 7.62
C ALA A 146 -3.18 -9.56 6.15
N GLU A 147 -2.61 -10.58 5.54
CA GLU A 147 -2.22 -10.59 4.14
C GLU A 147 -3.38 -11.03 3.29
N LEU A 148 -3.80 -10.20 2.34
CA LEU A 148 -4.74 -10.63 1.31
C LEU A 148 -3.96 -11.26 0.16
N THR A 149 -4.29 -12.51 -0.13
CA THR A 149 -3.57 -13.32 -1.10
C THR A 149 -4.52 -13.90 -2.15
N TRP A 150 -4.02 -14.07 -3.38
CA TRP A 150 -4.66 -14.83 -4.45
C TRP A 150 -3.71 -15.96 -4.85
N LYS A 151 -4.18 -17.21 -4.79
CA LYS A 151 -3.35 -18.42 -5.02
C LYS A 151 -2.06 -18.43 -4.19
N GLY A 152 -2.12 -17.95 -2.94
CA GLY A 152 -0.98 -17.89 -2.03
C GLY A 152 0.07 -16.81 -2.34
N LYS A 153 -0.16 -15.98 -3.36
CA LYS A 153 0.63 -14.78 -3.66
C LYS A 153 -0.07 -13.53 -3.16
N LYS A 154 0.68 -12.55 -2.68
CA LYS A 154 0.14 -11.32 -2.10
C LYS A 154 -0.34 -10.38 -3.20
N ILE A 155 -1.61 -9.98 -3.15
CA ILE A 155 -2.22 -9.08 -4.15
C ILE A 155 -2.29 -7.62 -3.65
N ILE A 156 -2.18 -7.41 -2.34
CA ILE A 156 -2.19 -6.10 -1.68
C ILE A 156 -1.06 -5.99 -0.66
N GLY A 157 -0.32 -4.89 -0.70
CA GLY A 157 0.67 -4.53 0.31
C GLY A 157 0.16 -3.38 1.16
N SER A 158 0.06 -3.54 2.48
CA SER A 158 -0.43 -2.49 3.37
C SER A 158 0.51 -2.26 4.54
N ALA A 159 0.57 -1.00 5.00
CA ALA A 159 1.27 -0.56 6.19
C ALA A 159 0.40 0.43 6.95
N GLN A 160 0.52 0.48 8.28
CA GLN A 160 -0.28 1.34 9.13
C GLN A 160 0.61 2.09 10.11
N PHE A 161 0.32 3.38 10.28
CA PHE A 161 0.92 4.30 11.23
C PHE A 161 -0.16 4.80 12.17
N ARG A 162 0.20 4.96 13.45
CA ARG A 162 -0.70 5.43 14.49
C ARG A 162 0.02 6.47 15.34
N ASP A 163 -0.56 7.66 15.46
CA ASP A 163 -0.02 8.73 16.29
C ASP A 163 -1.17 9.55 16.89
N LYS A 164 -1.11 9.78 18.20
CA LYS A 164 -2.06 10.64 18.95
C LYS A 164 -3.54 10.40 18.59
N GLY A 165 -3.94 9.13 18.54
CA GLY A 165 -5.32 8.75 18.24
C GLY A 165 -5.70 8.77 16.77
N VAL A 166 -4.83 9.23 15.86
CA VAL A 166 -5.04 9.17 14.40
C VAL A 166 -4.39 7.93 13.81
N VAL A 167 -5.09 7.27 12.89
CA VAL A 167 -4.61 6.13 12.12
C VAL A 167 -4.47 6.52 10.66
N LEU A 168 -3.32 6.22 10.07
CA LEU A 168 -3.07 6.24 8.63
C LEU A 168 -2.75 4.80 8.19
N GLN A 169 -3.55 4.23 7.31
CA GLN A 169 -3.21 2.98 6.62
C GLN A 169 -3.06 3.25 5.14
N GLU A 170 -1.86 3.00 4.61
CA GLU A 170 -1.57 3.07 3.18
C GLU A 170 -1.49 1.65 2.62
N GLY A 171 -1.92 1.47 1.38
CA GLY A 171 -1.65 0.23 0.69
C GLY A 171 -1.70 0.33 -0.82
N THR A 172 -1.10 -0.67 -1.46
CA THR A 172 -0.89 -0.73 -2.89
C THR A 172 -1.37 -2.06 -3.42
N ILE A 173 -2.15 -2.02 -4.50
CA ILE A 173 -2.63 -3.17 -5.26
C ILE A 173 -1.93 -3.13 -6.60
N MET A 174 -1.27 -4.23 -6.99
CA MET A 174 -0.58 -4.29 -8.27
C MET A 174 -1.56 -4.64 -9.37
N LEU A 175 -1.72 -3.77 -10.36
CA LEU A 175 -2.61 -4.01 -11.48
C LEU A 175 -1.95 -4.89 -12.53
N ASP A 176 -0.66 -4.65 -12.80
CA ASP A 176 0.17 -5.46 -13.68
C ASP A 176 1.61 -5.56 -13.13
N GLU A 177 2.45 -6.32 -13.82
CA GLU A 177 3.88 -6.42 -13.51
C GLU A 177 4.54 -5.03 -13.60
N PRO A 178 5.47 -4.71 -12.69
CA PRO A 178 6.27 -3.49 -12.77
C PRO A 178 7.02 -3.38 -14.10
N GLY A 179 7.31 -2.15 -14.53
CA GLY A 179 8.15 -1.92 -15.71
C GLY A 179 9.52 -2.59 -15.56
N SER A 180 10.15 -2.92 -16.69
CA SER A 180 11.39 -3.71 -16.77
C SER A 180 12.60 -3.14 -16.04
N ILE A 181 12.54 -1.87 -15.64
CA ILE A 181 13.54 -1.22 -14.78
C ILE A 181 13.55 -1.79 -13.36
N PHE A 182 12.45 -2.39 -12.91
CA PHE A 182 12.28 -2.99 -11.59
C PHE A 182 12.48 -4.51 -11.63
N PRO A 183 12.93 -5.12 -10.52
CA PRO A 183 13.02 -6.57 -10.43
C PRO A 183 11.62 -7.19 -10.34
N THR A 184 11.48 -8.40 -10.89
CA THR A 184 10.28 -9.22 -10.68
C THR A 184 10.13 -9.64 -9.21
N VAL A 185 8.88 -9.69 -8.74
CA VAL A 185 8.54 -10.07 -7.37
C VAL A 185 7.63 -11.32 -7.40
N PRO A 186 8.20 -12.54 -7.40
CA PRO A 186 7.42 -13.77 -7.58
C PRO A 186 6.32 -14.01 -6.53
N GLU A 187 6.48 -13.44 -5.34
CA GLU A 187 5.53 -13.52 -4.23
C GLU A 187 4.30 -12.62 -4.40
N MET A 188 4.32 -11.75 -5.41
CA MET A 188 3.28 -10.78 -5.73
C MET A 188 2.37 -11.33 -6.83
N ALA A 189 1.06 -11.11 -6.70
CA ALA A 189 0.09 -11.33 -7.76
C ALA A 189 -0.42 -9.98 -8.27
N THR A 190 -0.83 -9.95 -9.53
CA THR A 190 -1.42 -8.75 -10.14
C THR A 190 -2.92 -8.96 -10.40
N VAL A 191 -3.68 -7.87 -10.46
CA VAL A 191 -5.11 -7.92 -10.81
C VAL A 191 -5.28 -8.44 -12.24
N ARG A 192 -4.40 -8.07 -13.18
CA ARG A 192 -4.41 -8.58 -14.55
C ARG A 192 -4.27 -10.10 -14.60
N GLU A 193 -3.28 -10.66 -13.89
CA GLU A 193 -3.11 -12.12 -13.76
C GLU A 193 -4.36 -12.77 -13.18
N ALA A 194 -4.94 -12.18 -12.14
CA ALA A 194 -6.08 -12.73 -11.44
C ALA A 194 -7.38 -12.73 -12.27
N ARG A 195 -7.57 -11.72 -13.13
CA ARG A 195 -8.76 -11.61 -14.00
C ARG A 195 -8.59 -12.29 -15.36
N GLY A 196 -7.36 -12.52 -15.80
CA GLY A 196 -7.08 -13.04 -17.15
C GLY A 196 -7.42 -12.05 -18.28
N ARG A 197 -7.49 -10.74 -17.99
CA ARG A 197 -7.74 -9.67 -18.97
C ARG A 197 -7.03 -8.39 -18.58
N GLU A 198 -6.88 -7.47 -19.53
CA GLU A 198 -6.30 -6.15 -19.26
C GLU A 198 -7.09 -5.36 -18.21
N VAL A 199 -6.33 -4.60 -17.43
CA VAL A 199 -6.80 -3.73 -16.34
C VAL A 199 -6.02 -2.43 -16.48
N THR A 200 -6.75 -1.32 -16.60
CA THR A 200 -6.20 0.04 -16.61
C THR A 200 -6.79 0.82 -15.44
N LEU A 201 -6.06 1.84 -15.00
CA LEU A 201 -6.59 2.89 -14.11
C LEU A 201 -7.56 3.80 -14.87
#